data_AF-A0AAJ4UW39-F1
#
_entry.id   AF-A0AAJ4UW39-F1
#
_cell.length_a   1.000
_cell.length_b   1.000
_cell.length_c   1.000
_cell.angle_alpha   90.00
_cell.angle_beta   90.00
_cell.angle_gamma   90.00
#
_symmetry.space_group_name_H-M   'P 1'
#
loop_
_entity.id
_entity.type
_entity.pdbx_description
1 polymer ?
#
loop_
_entity_poly.entity_id
_entity_poly.type
_entity_poly.pdbx_seq_one_letter_code
_entity_poly.pdbx_strand_id
1 'polypeptide(L)'
;MQGGGSTDMTLAFELSALKQLADPESVFADARTWSEYVGVVSDKPTYVVTNFTRKNRIRQDFFSGPRGKAESLENVKRQFDTDRHVFIAPPGEDEDVAAEVGWEFVPIEQAAEAAEWELGDPEATRKAREGDDERDDWP
;
A
#
# COMPACT_ATOMS: atom_id res chain seq x y z
N MET A 1 -3.84 -30.11 -10.89
CA MET A 1 -4.64 -28.91 -11.20
C MET A 1 -3.78 -27.73 -10.77
N GLN A 2 -3.16 -27.00 -11.71
CA GLN A 2 -2.37 -25.79 -11.42
C GLN A 2 -3.34 -24.67 -11.06
N GLY A 3 -3.33 -24.22 -9.81
CA GLY A 3 -4.10 -23.08 -9.34
C GLY A 3 -3.23 -22.21 -8.44
N GLY A 4 -2.12 -21.72 -8.99
CA GLY A 4 -1.20 -20.82 -8.30
C GLY A 4 -1.63 -19.37 -8.50
N GLY A 5 -2.68 -18.93 -7.81
CA GLY A 5 -2.75 -17.52 -7.44
C GLY A 5 -1.67 -17.31 -6.39
N SER A 6 -0.79 -16.33 -6.56
CA SER A 6 0.41 -16.14 -5.75
C SER A 6 0.10 -15.65 -4.33
N THR A 7 -0.66 -16.39 -3.53
CA THR A 7 -0.88 -16.16 -2.09
C THR A 7 0.38 -16.43 -1.27
N ASP A 8 1.55 -16.34 -1.88
CA ASP A 8 2.86 -16.51 -1.25
C ASP A 8 3.70 -15.27 -1.54
N MET A 9 3.11 -14.11 -1.26
CA MET A 9 3.72 -12.82 -1.52
C MET A 9 3.33 -11.80 -0.46
N THR A 10 4.32 -11.00 -0.06
CA THR A 10 4.15 -9.84 0.81
C THR A 10 4.31 -8.56 0.00
N LEU A 11 3.31 -7.67 0.05
CA LEU A 11 3.38 -6.32 -0.53
C LEU A 11 3.56 -5.28 0.55
N ALA A 12 4.52 -4.39 0.34
CA ALA A 12 4.71 -3.19 1.13
C ALA A 12 4.51 -1.97 0.23
N PHE A 13 3.64 -1.06 0.64
CA PHE A 13 3.46 0.22 -0.04
C PHE A 13 4.16 1.35 0.71
N GLU A 14 4.87 2.21 -0.01
CA GLU A 14 5.32 3.48 0.56
C GLU A 14 4.14 4.44 0.72
N LEU A 15 4.10 5.20 1.83
CA LEU A 15 3.00 6.12 2.11
C LEU A 15 2.76 7.15 0.98
N SER A 16 3.80 7.64 0.33
CA SER A 16 3.71 8.58 -0.80
C SER A 16 3.18 7.93 -2.07
N ALA A 17 3.41 6.63 -2.30
CA ALA A 17 2.71 5.89 -3.36
C ALA A 17 1.21 5.82 -3.08
N LEU A 18 0.82 5.56 -1.84
CA LEU A 18 -0.61 5.53 -1.48
C LEU A 18 -1.31 6.87 -1.65
N LYS A 19 -0.57 7.98 -1.53
CA LYS A 19 -1.11 9.33 -1.78
C LYS A 19 -1.34 9.64 -3.26
N GLN A 20 -0.86 8.79 -4.16
CA GLN A 20 -1.08 8.90 -5.61
C GLN A 20 -2.18 7.98 -6.11
N LEU A 21 -2.79 7.17 -5.24
CA LEU A 21 -3.93 6.33 -5.58
C LEU A 21 -5.22 7.10 -5.35
N ALA A 22 -6.12 7.05 -6.33
CA ALA A 22 -7.44 7.66 -6.21
C ALA A 22 -8.26 7.00 -5.09
N ASP A 23 -8.15 5.67 -4.92
CA ASP A 23 -8.85 4.95 -3.87
C ASP A 23 -7.97 3.90 -3.17
N PRO A 24 -7.18 4.31 -2.16
CA PRO A 24 -6.32 3.40 -1.42
C PRO A 24 -7.07 2.28 -0.68
N GLU A 25 -8.35 2.48 -0.33
CA GLU A 25 -9.17 1.45 0.34
C GLU A 25 -9.39 0.27 -0.61
N SER A 26 -9.86 0.55 -1.82
CA SER A 26 -10.11 -0.48 -2.84
C SER A 26 -8.82 -1.16 -3.30
N VAL A 27 -7.73 -0.41 -3.43
CA VAL A 27 -6.42 -0.99 -3.79
C VAL A 27 -5.94 -2.01 -2.75
N PHE A 28 -6.07 -1.70 -1.45
CA PHE A 28 -5.72 -2.67 -0.40
C PHE A 28 -6.65 -3.87 -0.39
N ALA A 29 -7.95 -3.66 -0.63
CA ALA A 29 -8.92 -4.74 -0.71
C ALA A 29 -8.61 -5.69 -1.89
N ASP A 30 -8.25 -5.14 -3.05
CA ASP A 30 -7.84 -5.88 -4.23
C ASP A 30 -6.51 -6.62 -4.02
N ALA A 31 -5.46 -5.93 -3.56
CA ALA A 31 -4.15 -6.53 -3.33
C ALA A 31 -4.23 -7.76 -2.40
N ARG A 32 -5.06 -7.67 -1.35
CA ARG A 32 -5.32 -8.78 -0.40
C ARG A 32 -5.95 -10.02 -1.05
N THR A 33 -6.51 -9.92 -2.24
CA THR A 33 -7.10 -11.10 -2.92
C THR A 33 -6.04 -12.02 -3.53
N TRP A 34 -4.84 -11.49 -3.81
CA TRP A 34 -3.77 -12.21 -4.50
C TRP A 34 -2.42 -12.17 -3.78
N SER A 35 -2.35 -11.58 -2.59
CA SER A 35 -1.19 -11.56 -1.71
C SER A 35 -1.51 -12.08 -0.32
N GLU A 36 -0.51 -12.61 0.38
CA GLU A 36 -0.69 -13.12 1.75
C GLU A 36 -0.70 -11.98 2.78
N TYR A 37 0.18 -10.98 2.60
CA TYR A 37 0.32 -9.86 3.52
C TYR A 37 0.43 -8.54 2.75
N VAL A 38 -0.30 -7.51 3.20
CA VAL A 38 -0.21 -6.15 2.65
C VAL A 38 0.03 -5.13 3.77
N GLY A 39 1.06 -4.32 3.63
CA GLY A 39 1.46 -3.35 4.65
C GLY A 39 1.86 -1.99 4.12
N VAL A 40 2.09 -1.06 5.06
CA VAL A 40 2.55 0.30 4.76
C VAL A 40 3.92 0.55 5.38
N VAL A 41 4.84 1.03 4.58
CA VAL A 41 6.21 1.40 5.00
C VAL A 41 6.45 2.88 4.71
N SER A 42 7.09 3.60 5.62
CA SER A 42 7.44 5.01 5.41
C SER A 42 8.45 5.48 6.45
N ASP A 43 9.26 6.49 6.08
CA ASP A 43 10.09 7.26 7.02
C ASP A 43 9.31 8.38 7.72
N LYS A 44 8.03 8.59 7.36
CA LYS A 44 7.19 9.56 8.07
C LYS A 44 6.91 9.05 9.49
N PRO A 45 6.72 9.97 10.47
CA PRO A 45 6.31 9.59 11.81
C PRO A 45 5.05 8.73 11.82
N THR A 46 4.96 7.77 12.75
CA THR A 46 3.84 6.81 12.85
C THR A 46 2.47 7.48 12.88
N TYR A 47 2.33 8.66 13.51
CA TYR A 47 1.06 9.39 13.53
C TYR A 47 0.61 9.83 12.13
N VAL A 48 1.53 10.15 11.23
CA VAL A 48 1.22 10.54 9.85
C VAL A 48 0.67 9.34 9.08
N VAL A 49 1.34 8.19 9.21
CA VAL A 49 0.95 6.93 8.56
C VAL A 49 -0.41 6.46 9.08
N THR A 50 -0.58 6.41 10.40
CA THR A 50 -1.83 5.96 11.03
C THR A 50 -3.00 6.91 10.78
N ASN A 51 -2.75 8.23 10.70
CA ASN A 51 -3.80 9.18 10.33
C ASN A 51 -4.24 8.99 8.87
N PHE A 52 -3.31 8.79 7.94
CA PHE A 52 -3.63 8.56 6.53
C PHE A 52 -4.42 7.26 6.35
N THR A 53 -3.93 6.15 6.93
CA THR A 53 -4.60 4.84 6.81
C THR A 53 -5.99 4.85 7.43
N ARG A 54 -6.17 5.47 8.60
CA ARG A 54 -7.51 5.63 9.20
C ARG A 54 -8.46 6.45 8.33
N LYS A 55 -8.01 7.60 7.81
CA LYS A 55 -8.84 8.47 6.96
C LYS A 55 -9.29 7.81 5.67
N ASN A 56 -8.46 6.92 5.12
CA ASN A 56 -8.75 6.16 3.90
C ASN A 56 -9.18 4.71 4.20
N ARG A 57 -9.58 4.40 5.44
CA ARG A 57 -10.12 3.09 5.89
C ARG A 57 -9.25 1.88 5.50
N ILE A 58 -7.94 2.09 5.37
CA ILE A 58 -6.98 1.07 4.95
C ILE A 58 -6.83 0.01 6.05
N ARG A 59 -6.92 -1.27 5.66
CA ARG A 59 -6.69 -2.43 6.52
C ARG A 59 -5.38 -3.10 6.15
N GLN A 60 -4.30 -2.64 6.77
CA GLN A 60 -2.96 -3.21 6.62
C GLN A 60 -2.64 -4.25 7.70
N ASP A 61 -1.85 -5.25 7.32
CA ASP A 61 -1.36 -6.32 8.20
C ASP A 61 -0.14 -5.88 9.02
N PHE A 62 0.67 -4.94 8.48
CA PHE A 62 1.84 -4.40 9.14
C PHE A 62 2.11 -2.92 8.81
N PHE A 63 2.99 -2.30 9.60
CA PHE A 63 3.43 -0.92 9.48
C PHE A 63 4.95 -0.78 9.63
N SER A 64 5.53 0.33 9.15
CA SER A 64 6.92 0.67 9.45
C SER A 64 7.17 0.84 10.94
N GLY A 65 8.32 0.32 11.37
CA GLY A 65 8.89 0.58 12.68
C GLY A 65 9.55 1.96 12.74
N PRO A 66 9.99 2.40 13.94
CA PRO A 66 10.58 3.73 14.14
C PRO A 66 11.98 3.90 13.54
N ARG A 67 12.56 2.86 12.93
CA ARG A 67 13.96 2.81 12.48
C ARG A 67 14.13 2.99 10.97
N GLY A 68 13.08 3.46 10.28
CA GLY A 68 13.10 3.79 8.86
C GLY A 68 12.71 2.64 7.94
N LYS A 69 12.70 2.93 6.62
CA LYS A 69 12.21 2.01 5.58
C LYS A 69 13.01 0.70 5.48
N ALA A 70 14.33 0.76 5.33
CA ALA A 70 15.19 -0.42 5.13
C ALA A 70 15.02 -1.44 6.27
N GLU A 71 15.19 -1.01 7.52
CA GLU A 71 15.06 -1.91 8.67
C GLU A 71 13.61 -2.41 8.84
N SER A 72 12.61 -1.61 8.47
CA SER A 72 11.21 -2.07 8.46
C SER A 72 11.01 -3.20 7.45
N LEU A 73 11.50 -3.04 6.22
CA LEU A 73 11.38 -4.06 5.17
C LEU A 73 12.15 -5.34 5.52
N GLU A 74 13.34 -5.23 6.11
CA GLU A 74 14.06 -6.40 6.62
C GLU A 74 13.29 -7.13 7.72
N ASN A 75 12.74 -6.38 8.68
CA ASN A 75 11.96 -6.96 9.77
C ASN A 75 10.72 -7.68 9.25
N VAL A 76 10.00 -7.06 8.31
CA VAL A 76 8.81 -7.63 7.66
C VAL A 76 9.20 -8.91 6.92
N LYS A 77 10.28 -8.89 6.11
CA LYS A 77 10.78 -10.08 5.40
C LYS A 77 11.18 -11.22 6.35
N ARG A 78 11.74 -10.90 7.53
CA ARG A 78 12.05 -11.91 8.56
C ARG A 78 10.82 -12.47 9.26
N GLN A 79 9.75 -11.67 9.40
CA GLN A 79 8.53 -12.06 10.09
C GLN A 79 7.55 -12.80 9.19
N PHE A 80 7.49 -12.41 7.91
CA PHE A 80 6.62 -12.97 6.89
C PHE A 80 7.49 -13.69 5.86
N ASP A 81 7.64 -14.99 6.09
CA ASP A 81 8.42 -15.91 5.24
C ASP A 81 7.61 -16.31 4.01
N THR A 82 7.43 -15.33 3.11
CA THR A 82 6.80 -15.54 1.79
C THR A 82 7.85 -15.65 0.70
N ASP A 83 7.55 -16.36 -0.38
CA ASP A 83 8.47 -16.57 -1.51
C ASP A 83 8.83 -15.27 -2.25
N ARG A 84 7.90 -14.30 -2.30
CA ARG A 84 8.08 -13.02 -2.99
C ARG A 84 7.80 -11.83 -2.08
N HIS A 85 8.68 -10.83 -2.11
CA HIS A 85 8.51 -9.57 -1.37
C HIS A 85 8.58 -8.41 -2.36
N VAL A 86 7.50 -7.63 -2.47
CA VAL A 86 7.39 -6.51 -3.42
C VAL A 86 7.20 -5.21 -2.66
N PHE A 87 8.03 -4.22 -2.96
CA PHE A 87 7.94 -2.86 -2.44
C PHE A 87 7.47 -1.92 -3.54
N ILE A 88 6.31 -1.30 -3.32
CA ILE A 88 5.69 -0.35 -4.23
C ILE A 88 5.90 1.05 -3.71
N ALA A 89 6.67 1.85 -4.43
CA ALA A 89 6.92 3.26 -4.11
C ALA A 89 6.97 4.10 -5.39
N PRO A 90 6.95 5.44 -5.31
CA PRO A 90 7.27 6.27 -6.46
C PRO A 90 8.73 6.05 -6.89
N PRO A 91 9.08 6.26 -8.17
CA PRO A 91 10.46 6.15 -8.62
C PRO A 91 11.37 7.13 -7.86
N GLY A 92 12.55 6.67 -7.44
CA GLY A 92 13.50 7.48 -6.67
C GLY A 92 14.41 6.64 -5.76
N GLU A 93 14.84 7.22 -4.65
CA GLU A 93 15.78 6.62 -3.68
C GLU A 93 15.25 5.31 -3.03
N ASP A 94 13.95 5.04 -3.16
CA ASP A 94 13.31 3.82 -2.64
C ASP A 94 13.69 2.54 -3.39
N GLU A 95 14.12 2.66 -4.66
CA GLU A 95 14.60 1.54 -5.45
C GLU A 95 15.89 0.94 -4.87
N ASP A 96 16.84 1.80 -4.47
CA ASP A 96 18.09 1.39 -3.85
C ASP A 96 17.84 0.70 -2.50
N VAL A 97 16.90 1.23 -1.70
CA VAL A 97 16.50 0.64 -0.41
C VAL A 97 15.93 -0.76 -0.61
N ALA A 98 15.03 -0.94 -1.58
CA ALA A 98 14.47 -2.26 -1.88
C ALA A 98 15.55 -3.25 -2.32
N ALA A 99 16.45 -2.83 -3.22
CA ALA A 99 17.54 -3.65 -3.69
C ALA A 99 18.48 -4.09 -2.55
N GLU A 100 18.83 -3.18 -1.63
CA GLU A 100 19.69 -3.46 -0.48
C GLU A 100 19.12 -4.57 0.41
N VAL A 101 17.81 -4.56 0.65
CA VAL A 101 17.13 -5.55 1.52
C VAL A 101 16.59 -6.76 0.74
N GLY A 102 16.86 -6.82 -0.56
CA GLY A 102 16.43 -7.89 -1.46
C GLY A 102 14.91 -7.98 -1.61
N TRP A 103 14.24 -6.85 -1.72
CA TRP A 103 12.85 -6.71 -2.12
C TRP A 103 12.78 -6.34 -3.60
N GLU A 104 11.76 -6.85 -4.30
CA GLU A 104 11.47 -6.41 -5.66
C GLU A 104 10.86 -5.01 -5.64
N PHE A 105 11.46 -4.07 -6.36
CA PHE A 105 10.93 -2.72 -6.48
C PHE A 105 9.97 -2.63 -7.67
N VAL A 106 8.78 -2.07 -7.45
CA VAL A 106 7.82 -1.77 -8.52
C VAL A 106 7.34 -0.33 -8.37
N PRO A 107 7.55 0.54 -9.38
CA PRO A 107 7.00 1.89 -9.37
C PRO A 107 5.47 1.87 -9.25
N ILE A 108 4.89 2.78 -8.46
CA ILE A 108 3.44 2.84 -8.25
C ILE A 108 2.66 2.95 -9.57
N GLU A 109 3.19 3.66 -10.56
CA GLU A 109 2.57 3.81 -11.87
C GLU A 109 2.50 2.48 -12.61
N GLN A 110 3.55 1.67 -12.53
CA GLN A 110 3.58 0.33 -13.14
C GLN A 110 2.68 -0.65 -12.39
N ALA A 111 2.69 -0.59 -11.05
CA ALA A 111 1.80 -1.42 -10.24
C ALA A 111 0.33 -1.10 -10.52
N ALA A 112 0.00 0.19 -10.62
CA ALA A 112 -1.34 0.66 -10.93
C ALA A 112 -1.78 0.27 -12.33
N GLU A 113 -0.90 0.38 -13.34
CA GLU A 113 -1.20 -0.10 -14.70
C GLU A 113 -1.45 -1.61 -14.72
N ALA A 114 -0.59 -2.40 -14.07
CA ALA A 114 -0.67 -3.85 -14.07
C ALA A 114 -1.90 -4.41 -13.33
N ALA A 115 -2.35 -3.72 -12.28
CA ALA A 115 -3.48 -4.11 -11.46
C ALA A 115 -4.76 -3.29 -11.73
N GLU A 116 -4.74 -2.46 -12.79
CA GLU A 116 -5.85 -1.59 -13.18
C GLU A 116 -6.33 -0.64 -12.05
N TRP A 117 -5.39 -0.19 -11.20
CA TRP A 117 -5.67 0.77 -10.15
C TRP A 117 -5.66 2.20 -10.70
N GLU A 118 -6.60 3.01 -10.21
CA GLU A 118 -6.70 4.41 -10.61
C GLU A 118 -5.74 5.28 -9.79
N LEU A 119 -4.87 6.02 -10.48
CA LEU A 119 -4.06 7.08 -9.89
C LEU A 119 -4.89 8.36 -9.73
N GLY A 120 -4.69 9.09 -8.64
CA GLY A 120 -5.43 10.31 -8.35
C GLY A 120 -5.20 10.84 -6.93
N ASP A 121 -6.09 11.72 -6.49
CA ASP A 121 -6.09 12.27 -5.13
C ASP A 121 -7.08 11.49 -4.24
N PRO A 122 -6.60 10.77 -3.22
CA PRO A 122 -7.48 10.02 -2.31
C PRO A 122 -8.44 10.92 -1.53
N GLU A 123 -8.07 12.18 -1.27
CA GLU A 123 -8.96 13.11 -0.60
C GLU A 123 -10.13 13.53 -1.48
N ALA A 124 -9.92 13.68 -2.80
CA ALA A 124 -10.98 13.99 -3.75
C ALA A 124 -12.02 12.87 -3.82
N THR A 125 -11.57 11.62 -3.95
CA THR A 125 -12.45 10.44 -3.96
C THR A 125 -13.23 10.30 -2.66
N ARG A 126 -12.56 10.48 -1.51
CA ARG A 126 -13.23 10.42 -0.21
C ARG A 126 -14.31 11.49 -0.09
N LYS A 127 -13.99 12.75 -0.44
CA LYS A 127 -14.97 13.86 -0.40
C LYS A 127 -16.14 13.61 -1.35
N ALA A 128 -15.90 13.02 -2.52
CA ALA A 128 -16.98 12.67 -3.44
C ALA A 128 -17.95 11.64 -2.81
N ARG A 129 -17.42 10.64 -2.08
CA ARG A 129 -18.25 9.67 -1.34
C ARG A 129 -19.00 10.30 -0.18
N GLU A 130 -18.33 11.18 0.58
CA GLU A 130 -18.92 11.88 1.74
C GLU A 130 -19.98 12.92 1.31
N GLY A 131 -19.78 13.58 0.17
CA GLY A 131 -20.69 14.61 -0.36
C GLY A 131 -21.92 14.06 -1.10
N ASP A 132 -21.95 12.75 -1.41
CA ASP A 132 -23.15 12.08 -1.94
C ASP A 132 -24.13 11.70 -0.81
N ASP A 133 -23.66 11.57 0.45
CA ASP A 133 -24.50 11.35 1.63
C ASP A 133 -25.24 12.63 2.10
N GLU A 134 -24.89 13.82 1.60
CA GLU A 134 -25.53 15.10 1.97
C GLU A 134 -26.75 15.48 1.11
N ARG A 135 -27.21 14.62 0.19
CA ARG A 135 -28.35 14.93 -0.70
C ARG A 135 -29.64 14.21 -0.31
N ASP A 136 -30.58 15.04 0.16
CA ASP A 136 -32.00 15.06 -0.23
C ASP A 136 -32.99 14.07 0.40
N ASP A 137 -32.84 13.68 1.67
CA ASP A 137 -33.93 13.01 2.41
C ASP A 137 -34.07 13.49 3.87
N TRP A 138 -34.17 14.81 4.07
CA TRP A 138 -34.70 15.37 5.30
C TRP A 138 -36.10 15.97 5.06
N PRO A 139 -37.20 15.24 5.36
CA PRO A 139 -38.56 15.77 5.35
C PRO A 139 -38.87 16.74 6.49
#